data_AF-A0A7L3NQA2-F1
#
_entry.id   AF-A0A7L3NQA2-F1
#
_cell.length_a   1.000
_cell.length_b   1.000
_cell.length_c   1.000
_cell.angle_alpha   90.00
_cell.angle_beta   90.00
_cell.angle_gamma   90.00
#
_symmetry.space_group_name_H-M   'P 1'
#
loop_
_entity.id
_entity.type
_entity.pdbx_description
1 polymer ?
#
loop_
_entity_poly.entity_id
_entity_poly.type
_entity_poly.pdbx_seq_one_letter_code
_entity_poly.pdbx_strand_id
1 'polypeptide(L)'
;ETKKCGVLPGSVAEHRVLANPMEDLVGQHQPRAHRVFHQYRRRLGRNYSSVRELEHRQSIFVHNMRFVHSKNRAALSYTLALNHLADRTAQELSALRGHRPSGTPNHGQPFPTHLYTGLILPESLDWRMYG
;
A
#
# COMPACT_ATOMS: atom_id res chain seq x y z
N GLU A 1 -19.59 27.85 -15.61
CA GLU A 1 -19.63 26.95 -14.43
C GLU A 1 -18.24 26.83 -13.84
N THR A 2 -18.04 27.36 -12.63
CA THR A 2 -16.78 27.23 -11.89
C THR A 2 -16.66 25.80 -11.37
N LYS A 3 -15.85 24.98 -12.04
CA LYS A 3 -15.49 23.64 -11.55
C LYS A 3 -14.80 23.82 -10.20
N LYS A 4 -15.54 23.65 -9.11
CA LYS A 4 -14.97 23.58 -7.75
C LYS A 4 -13.99 22.40 -7.77
N CYS A 5 -12.71 22.70 -7.53
CA CYS A 5 -11.68 21.68 -7.37
C CYS A 5 -12.16 20.66 -6.34
N GLY A 6 -12.38 19.42 -6.77
CA GLY A 6 -12.82 18.35 -5.89
C GLY A 6 -11.80 18.13 -4.78
N VAL A 7 -12.29 17.90 -3.57
CA VAL A 7 -11.46 17.43 -2.46
C VAL A 7 -10.88 16.08 -2.89
N LEU A 8 -9.56 16.03 -3.07
CA LEU A 8 -8.86 14.78 -3.33
C LEU A 8 -9.14 13.80 -2.18
N PRO A 9 -9.13 12.48 -2.40
CA PRO A 9 -9.32 11.51 -1.32
C PRO A 9 -8.08 11.51 -0.41
N GLY A 10 -8.25 11.94 0.85
CA GLY A 10 -7.19 12.02 1.85
C GLY A 10 -7.49 13.04 2.96
N SER A 11 -6.70 13.03 4.03
CA SER A 11 -6.81 14.11 5.03
C SER A 11 -6.24 15.42 4.47
N VAL A 12 -6.70 16.57 4.97
CA VAL A 12 -6.14 17.89 4.60
C VAL A 12 -4.62 17.95 4.80
N ALA A 13 -4.09 17.19 5.76
CA ALA A 13 -2.65 17.07 5.98
C ALA A 13 -1.95 16.28 4.85
N GLU A 14 -2.54 15.17 4.39
CA GLU A 14 -2.02 14.38 3.26
C GLU A 14 -1.98 15.19 1.97
N HIS A 15 -3.03 15.96 1.67
CA HIS A 15 -3.07 16.82 0.48
C HIS A 15 -2.01 17.92 0.47
N ARG A 16 -1.68 18.47 1.63
CA ARG A 16 -0.61 19.48 1.73
C ARG A 16 0.78 18.86 1.63
N VAL A 17 1.00 17.67 2.18
CA VAL A 17 2.27 16.94 1.98
C VAL A 17 2.44 16.56 0.50
N LEU A 18 1.35 16.23 -0.17
CA LEU A 18 1.30 15.99 -1.61
C LEU A 18 1.68 17.24 -2.44
N ALA A 19 1.14 18.39 -2.07
CA ALA A 19 1.31 19.64 -2.82
C ALA A 19 2.70 20.27 -2.64
N ASN A 20 3.33 20.13 -1.47
CA ASN A 20 4.64 20.69 -1.19
C ASN A 20 5.51 19.75 -0.33
N PRO A 21 6.08 18.69 -0.92
CA PRO A 21 6.85 17.69 -0.17
C PRO A 21 8.18 18.22 0.37
N MET A 22 8.73 19.33 -0.17
CA MET A 22 9.99 19.91 0.28
C MET A 22 9.84 20.70 1.59
N GLU A 23 8.68 21.31 1.80
CA GLU A 23 8.35 22.02 3.05
C GLU A 23 8.33 21.07 4.26
N ASP A 24 7.96 19.81 4.07
CA ASP A 24 7.94 18.82 5.15
C ASP A 24 9.32 18.26 5.52
N LEU A 25 10.32 18.47 4.66
CA LEU A 25 11.71 17.98 4.87
C LEU A 25 12.66 19.07 5.35
N VAL A 26 12.50 20.30 4.84
CA VAL A 26 13.43 21.42 5.05
C VAL A 26 12.75 22.59 5.75
N GLY A 27 11.43 22.52 5.98
CA GLY A 27 10.66 23.59 6.59
C GLY A 27 10.90 23.72 8.10
N GLN A 28 10.73 24.93 8.60
CA GLN A 28 10.84 25.25 10.04
C GLN A 28 9.62 24.77 10.87
N HIS A 29 8.57 24.27 10.22
CA HIS A 29 7.33 23.86 10.90
C HIS A 29 7.33 22.37 11.26
N GLN A 30 6.60 22.02 12.33
CA GLN A 30 6.32 20.63 12.73
C GLN A 30 5.91 19.78 11.51
N PRO A 31 6.59 18.65 11.21
CA PRO A 31 6.36 17.96 9.95
C PRO A 31 4.96 17.35 9.95
N ARG A 32 4.17 17.74 8.95
CA ARG A 32 2.76 17.33 8.76
C ARG A 32 2.66 15.81 8.62
N ALA A 33 3.69 15.17 8.08
CA ALA A 33 3.92 13.74 8.14
C ALA A 33 3.69 13.11 9.53
N HIS A 34 4.10 13.76 10.63
CA HIS A 34 3.85 13.25 11.99
C HIS A 34 2.36 13.17 12.30
N ARG A 35 1.56 14.15 11.86
CA ARG A 35 0.11 14.17 12.09
C ARG A 35 -0.57 13.04 11.32
N VAL A 36 -0.17 12.82 10.06
CA VAL A 36 -0.68 11.73 9.23
C VAL A 36 -0.31 10.38 9.85
N PHE A 37 0.93 10.21 10.30
CA PHE A 37 1.38 8.98 10.97
C PHE A 37 0.63 8.73 12.29
N HIS A 38 0.37 9.78 13.07
CA HIS A 38 -0.43 9.65 14.30
C HIS A 38 -1.87 9.21 14.00
N GLN A 39 -2.50 9.76 12.95
CA GLN A 39 -3.82 9.32 12.50
C GLN A 39 -3.80 7.86 12.01
N TYR A 40 -2.79 7.48 11.23
CA TYR A 40 -2.56 6.10 10.79
C TYR A 40 -2.50 5.12 11.97
N ARG A 41 -1.69 5.43 12.99
CA ARG A 41 -1.55 4.61 14.19
C ARG A 41 -2.87 4.44 14.93
N ARG A 42 -3.62 5.54 15.12
CA ARG A 42 -4.92 5.50 15.79
C ARG A 42 -5.94 4.68 15.01
N ARG A 43 -6.00 4.85 13.68
CA ARG A 43 -6.96 4.14 12.82
C ARG A 43 -6.73 2.63 12.80
N LEU A 44 -5.47 2.19 12.88
CA LEU A 44 -5.10 0.78 12.78
C LEU A 44 -4.69 0.14 14.11
N GLY A 45 -4.83 0.87 15.23
CA GLY A 45 -4.47 0.38 16.56
C GLY A 45 -2.99 -0.01 16.69
N ARG A 46 -2.06 0.72 16.04
CA ARG A 46 -0.62 0.41 16.06
C ARG A 46 0.06 0.93 17.32
N ASN A 47 0.55 -0.01 18.13
CA ASN A 47 1.41 0.26 19.29
C ASN A 47 2.85 -0.19 18.99
N TYR A 48 3.81 0.68 19.32
CA TYR A 48 5.24 0.41 19.19
C TYR A 48 5.87 0.36 20.57
N SER A 49 6.83 -0.54 20.74
CA SER A 49 7.40 -0.89 22.05
C SER A 49 8.35 0.17 22.59
N SER A 50 9.03 0.91 21.70
CA SER A 50 10.04 1.89 22.07
C SER A 50 9.93 3.17 21.24
N VAL A 51 10.47 4.27 21.77
CA VAL A 51 10.58 5.54 21.04
C VAL A 51 11.40 5.39 19.77
N ARG A 52 12.51 4.62 19.85
CA ARG A 52 13.36 4.32 18.70
C ARG A 52 12.62 3.56 17.60
N GLU A 53 11.79 2.60 17.98
CA GLU A 53 10.94 1.88 17.01
C GLU A 53 9.90 2.82 16.39
N LEU A 54 9.26 3.66 17.20
CA LEU A 54 8.28 4.64 16.73
C LEU A 54 8.88 5.59 15.69
N GLU A 55 10.05 6.17 15.97
CA GLU A 55 10.77 7.05 15.05
C GLU A 55 11.17 6.33 13.76
N HIS A 56 11.68 5.09 13.89
CA HIS A 56 12.05 4.27 12.74
C HIS A 56 10.84 3.98 11.84
N ARG A 57 9.72 3.54 12.44
CA ARG A 57 8.47 3.24 11.74
C ARG A 57 7.87 4.48 11.10
N GLN A 58 7.99 5.62 11.76
CA GLN A 58 7.56 6.89 11.21
C GLN A 58 8.37 7.24 9.95
N SER A 59 9.69 7.14 9.98
CA SER A 59 10.54 7.41 8.82
C SER A 59 10.17 6.54 7.62
N ILE A 60 9.95 5.24 7.87
CA ILE A 60 9.48 4.29 6.84
C ILE A 60 8.12 4.70 6.29
N PHE A 61 7.18 5.06 7.16
CA PHE A 61 5.84 5.49 6.76
C PHE A 61 5.88 6.70 5.84
N VAL A 62 6.69 7.72 6.17
CA VAL A 62 6.86 8.91 5.31
C VAL A 62 7.42 8.54 3.96
N HIS A 63 8.43 7.66 3.91
CA HIS A 63 9.00 7.19 2.66
C HIS A 63 7.96 6.45 1.80
N ASN A 64 7.22 5.52 2.40
CA ASN A 64 6.18 4.74 1.72
C ASN A 64 5.02 5.63 1.25
N MET A 65 4.62 6.63 2.02
CA MET A 65 3.61 7.61 1.61
C MET A 65 4.05 8.38 0.36
N ARG A 66 5.30 8.85 0.32
CA ARG A 66 5.85 9.52 -0.86
C ARG A 66 5.90 8.59 -2.07
N PHE A 67 6.26 7.33 -1.87
CA PHE A 67 6.24 6.32 -2.92
C PHE A 67 4.83 6.10 -3.49
N VAL A 68 3.83 5.89 -2.62
CA VAL A 68 2.41 5.75 -2.99
C VAL A 68 1.95 6.92 -3.84
N HIS A 69 2.22 8.13 -3.37
CA HIS A 69 1.84 9.35 -4.08
C HIS A 69 2.56 9.53 -5.42
N SER A 70 3.84 9.19 -5.49
CA SER A 70 4.61 9.23 -6.74
C SER A 70 4.02 8.27 -7.78
N LYS A 71 3.70 7.03 -7.37
CA LYS A 71 3.10 6.03 -8.26
C LYS A 71 1.69 6.41 -8.71
N ASN A 72 0.88 7.00 -7.83
CA ASN A 72 -0.47 7.45 -8.21
C ASN A 72 -0.47 8.62 -9.20
N ARG A 73 0.61 9.41 -9.28
CA ARG A 73 0.77 10.46 -10.30
C ARG A 73 1.22 9.92 -11.66
N ALA A 74 1.66 8.67 -11.74
CA ALA A 74 2.20 8.08 -12.96
C ALA A 74 1.13 7.51 -13.91
N ALA A 75 -0.16 7.77 -13.67
CA ALA A 75 -1.29 7.33 -14.51
C ALA A 75 -1.29 5.82 -14.82
N LEU A 76 -0.99 4.99 -13.81
CA LEU A 76 -1.01 3.54 -13.91
C LEU A 76 -2.45 3.00 -13.90
N SER A 77 -2.65 1.78 -14.41
CA SER A 77 -3.95 1.08 -14.36
C SER A 77 -4.39 0.69 -12.95
N TYR A 78 -3.54 0.90 -11.95
CA TYR A 78 -3.82 0.65 -10.55
C TYR A 78 -3.40 1.86 -9.70
N THR A 79 -4.03 1.97 -8.53
CA THR A 79 -3.70 2.97 -7.52
C THR A 79 -3.20 2.31 -6.25
N LEU A 80 -2.23 2.94 -5.60
CA LEU A 80 -1.75 2.55 -4.28
C LEU A 80 -2.47 3.38 -3.20
N ALA A 81 -2.65 2.77 -2.03
CA ALA A 81 -3.20 3.44 -0.86
C ALA A 81 -2.39 3.06 0.38
N LEU A 82 -2.34 3.97 1.36
CA LEU A 82 -1.77 3.67 2.67
C LEU A 82 -2.65 2.64 3.37
N ASN A 83 -2.09 1.45 3.59
CA ASN A 83 -2.73 0.33 4.26
C ASN A 83 -1.95 -0.06 5.52
N HIS A 84 -2.34 -1.15 6.19
CA HIS A 84 -1.68 -1.62 7.41
C HIS A 84 -0.21 -2.03 7.26
N LEU A 85 0.33 -2.05 6.05
CA LEU A 85 1.73 -2.36 5.76
C LEU A 85 2.56 -1.10 5.47
N ALA A 86 1.97 0.09 5.58
CA ALA A 86 2.63 1.35 5.24
C ALA A 86 3.86 1.67 6.12
N ASP A 87 4.00 1.06 7.30
CA ASP A 87 5.13 1.23 8.22
C ASP A 87 6.19 0.11 8.12
N ARG A 88 6.13 -0.71 7.06
CA ARG A 88 7.05 -1.84 6.83
C ARG A 88 8.07 -1.57 5.72
N THR A 89 9.27 -2.13 5.88
CA THR A 89 10.33 -2.09 4.86
C THR A 89 10.09 -3.15 3.79
N ALA A 90 10.76 -3.01 2.64
CA ALA A 90 10.70 -4.01 1.56
C ALA A 90 11.19 -5.40 2.00
N GLN A 91 12.15 -5.47 2.93
CA GLN A 91 12.66 -6.73 3.48
C GLN A 91 11.66 -7.36 4.46
N GLU A 92 10.96 -6.57 5.27
CA GLU A 92 9.89 -7.10 6.12
C GLU A 92 8.73 -7.61 5.26
N LEU A 93 8.39 -6.88 4.20
CA LEU A 93 7.37 -7.31 3.24
C LEU A 93 7.77 -8.57 2.48
N SER A 94 9.05 -8.80 2.18
CA SER A 94 9.49 -10.04 1.55
C SER A 94 9.29 -11.24 2.48
N ALA A 95 9.59 -11.08 3.77
CA ALA A 95 9.34 -12.13 4.77
C ALA A 95 7.84 -12.44 4.93
N LEU A 96 6.97 -11.43 4.84
CA LEU A 96 5.51 -11.60 4.97
C LEU A 96 4.83 -12.24 3.76
N ARG A 97 5.49 -12.31 2.59
CA ARG A 97 4.91 -12.90 1.37
C ARG A 97 4.74 -14.42 1.42
N GLY A 98 5.31 -15.09 2.43
CA GLY A 98 5.04 -16.51 2.71
C GLY A 98 5.62 -17.51 1.71
N HIS A 99 6.37 -17.06 0.70
CA HIS A 99 7.03 -17.96 -0.24
C HIS A 99 8.12 -18.78 0.47
N ARG A 100 7.94 -20.11 0.49
CA ARG A 100 8.91 -21.06 1.01
C ARG A 100 9.42 -21.91 -0.16
N PRO A 101 10.67 -21.74 -0.61
CA PRO A 101 11.19 -22.57 -1.68
C PRO A 101 11.24 -24.04 -1.22
N SER A 102 10.64 -24.94 -1.99
CA SER A 102 10.85 -26.38 -1.84
C SER A 102 11.98 -26.82 -2.78
N GLY A 103 12.97 -27.53 -2.25
CA GLY A 103 14.08 -28.08 -3.05
C GLY A 103 13.72 -29.39 -3.76
N THR A 104 12.56 -29.97 -3.44
CA THR A 104 12.08 -31.23 -4.01
C THR A 104 11.07 -30.96 -5.12
N PRO A 105 11.09 -31.74 -6.21
CA PRO A 105 10.05 -31.69 -7.24
C PRO A 105 8.67 -31.86 -6.60
N ASN A 106 7.73 -30.98 -6.96
CA ASN A 106 6.34 -31.16 -6.55
C ASN A 106 5.80 -32.36 -7.33
N HIS A 107 5.50 -33.47 -6.65
CA HIS A 107 4.89 -34.69 -7.23
C HIS A 107 3.45 -34.49 -7.72
N GLY A 108 3.11 -33.28 -8.19
CA GLY A 108 1.81 -32.96 -8.74
C GLY A 108 1.63 -33.64 -10.10
N GLN A 109 0.41 -34.12 -10.35
CA GLN A 109 0.05 -34.60 -11.68
C GLN A 109 0.01 -33.42 -12.67
N PRO A 110 0.35 -33.66 -13.95
CA PRO A 110 0.21 -32.64 -14.97
C PRO A 110 -1.26 -32.22 -15.11
N PHE A 111 -1.49 -30.94 -15.39
CA PHE A 111 -2.83 -30.42 -15.66
C PHE A 111 -3.39 -31.09 -16.94
N PRO A 112 -4.57 -31.75 -16.90
CA PRO A 112 -5.09 -32.50 -18.03
C PRO A 112 -5.82 -31.58 -19.02
N THR A 113 -5.05 -30.79 -19.79
CA THR A 113 -5.57 -29.77 -20.73
C THR A 113 -6.61 -30.32 -21.72
N HIS A 114 -6.44 -31.57 -22.17
CA HIS A 114 -7.32 -32.21 -23.15
C HIS A 114 -8.78 -32.27 -22.73
N LEU A 115 -9.07 -32.40 -21.43
CA LEU A 115 -10.44 -32.48 -20.90
C LEU A 115 -11.20 -31.14 -20.99
N TYR A 116 -10.47 -30.03 -21.14
CA TYR A 116 -11.02 -28.68 -21.12
C TYR A 116 -11.04 -28.04 -22.52
N THR A 117 -10.76 -28.82 -23.57
CA THR A 117 -10.74 -28.33 -24.96
C THR A 117 -12.16 -28.04 -25.44
N GLY A 118 -12.43 -26.81 -25.89
CA GLY A 118 -13.72 -26.41 -26.44
C GLY A 118 -14.76 -25.93 -25.41
N LEU A 119 -14.35 -25.71 -24.16
CA LEU A 119 -15.21 -25.09 -23.15
C LEU A 119 -15.46 -23.62 -23.47
N ILE A 120 -16.72 -23.19 -23.33
CA ILE A 120 -17.11 -21.79 -23.38
C ILE A 120 -16.98 -21.23 -21.96
N LEU A 121 -16.00 -20.35 -21.73
CA LEU A 121 -15.80 -19.70 -20.45
C LEU A 121 -16.75 -18.49 -20.31
N PRO A 122 -17.23 -18.19 -19.10
CA PRO A 122 -17.94 -16.95 -18.84
C PRO A 122 -17.00 -15.74 -19.03
N GLU A 123 -17.56 -14.58 -19.36
CA GLU A 123 -16.80 -13.33 -19.53
C GLU A 123 -16.12 -12.88 -18.24
N SER A 124 -16.75 -13.12 -17.09
CA SER A 124 -16.18 -12.88 -15.77
C SER A 124 -16.60 -13.96 -14.78
N LEU A 125 -15.69 -14.31 -13.87
CA LEU A 125 -15.92 -15.28 -12.82
C LEU A 125 -15.35 -14.75 -11.51
N ASP A 126 -16.20 -14.59 -10.50
CA ASP A 126 -15.80 -14.21 -9.15
C ASP A 126 -16.30 -15.27 -8.15
N TRP A 127 -15.36 -16.08 -7.64
CA TRP A 127 -15.67 -17.13 -6.67
C TRP A 127 -16.26 -16.60 -5.36
N ARG A 128 -16.01 -15.33 -5.00
CA ARG A 128 -16.57 -14.70 -3.79
C ARG A 128 -18.09 -14.61 -3.81
N MET A 129 -18.71 -14.71 -4.99
CA MET A 129 -20.17 -14.74 -5.14
C MET A 129 -20.77 -16.11 -4.78
N TYR A 130 -19.93 -17.13 -4.58
CA TYR A 130 -20.33 -18.51 -4.35
C TYR A 130 -19.99 -19.04 -2.94
N GLY A 131 -19.35 -18.22 -2.09
CA GLY A 131 -19.04 -18.52 -0.68
C GLY A 131 -17.64 -19.07 -0.47
#